data_AF-A0A959G3N7-F1
#
_entry.id   AF-A0A959G3N7-F1
#
_cell.length_a   1.000
_cell.length_b   1.000
_cell.length_c   1.000
_cell.angle_alpha   90.00
_cell.angle_beta   90.00
_cell.angle_gamma   90.00
#
_symmetry.space_group_name_H-M   'P 1'
#
loop_
_entity.id
_entity.type
_entity.pdbx_description
1 polymer ?
#
loop_
_entity_poly.entity_id
_entity_poly.type
_entity_poly.pdbx_seq_one_letter_code
_entity_poly.pdbx_strand_id
1 'polypeptide(L)'
;MNIHLIYAHPTPGSMNSRLKSTSQETLEALGHTVQISDLYAQRFNAVAGPEDFTELLNPEYFDLQKEQVHALERGTFVPEIRIEQDKLRWADAL
;
A
#
# COMPACT_ATOMS: atom_id res chain seq x y z
N MET A 1 -9.88 14.37 8.97
CA MET A 1 -8.59 13.65 8.86
C MET A 1 -8.66 12.74 7.65
N ASN A 2 -7.52 12.47 7.08
CA ASN A 2 -7.30 11.48 6.03
C ASN A 2 -6.98 10.14 6.69
N ILE A 3 -7.71 9.08 6.36
CA ILE A 3 -7.54 7.76 6.97
C ILE A 3 -7.29 6.74 5.88
N HIS A 4 -6.23 5.96 6.00
CA HIS A 4 -5.90 4.90 5.05
C HIS A 4 -6.12 3.53 5.68
N LEU A 5 -7.24 2.89 5.35
CA LEU A 5 -7.59 1.57 5.86
C LEU A 5 -6.94 0.47 5.00
N ILE A 6 -6.11 -0.35 5.63
CA ILE A 6 -5.50 -1.51 4.99
C ILE A 6 -6.33 -2.76 5.32
N TYR A 7 -6.90 -3.38 4.29
CA TYR A 7 -7.74 -4.56 4.42
C TYR A 7 -7.08 -5.78 3.78
N ALA A 8 -6.86 -6.82 4.59
CA ALA A 8 -6.11 -8.01 4.22
C ALA A 8 -6.91 -9.30 4.50
N HIS A 9 -8.07 -9.47 3.86
CA HIS A 9 -8.85 -10.71 3.98
C HIS A 9 -9.50 -11.15 2.66
N PRO A 10 -9.44 -12.45 2.28
CA PRO A 10 -9.88 -12.92 0.96
C PRO A 10 -11.40 -12.98 0.80
N THR A 11 -12.14 -13.18 1.89
CA THR A 11 -13.58 -13.51 1.84
C THR A 11 -14.47 -12.27 2.05
N PRO A 12 -15.30 -11.86 1.06
CA PRO A 12 -16.18 -10.68 1.18
C PRO A 12 -17.27 -10.80 2.25
N GLY A 13 -17.70 -12.02 2.60
CA GLY A 13 -18.69 -12.27 3.66
C GLY A 13 -18.10 -12.42 5.07
N SER A 14 -16.79 -12.22 5.23
CA SER A 14 -16.13 -12.39 6.53
C SER A 14 -16.48 -11.29 7.53
N MET A 15 -16.23 -11.56 8.80
CA MET A 15 -16.26 -10.54 9.85
C MET A 15 -15.32 -9.37 9.52
N ASN A 16 -14.13 -9.63 8.99
CA ASN A 16 -13.16 -8.59 8.58
C ASN A 16 -13.73 -7.67 7.50
N SER A 17 -14.41 -8.24 6.49
CA SER A 17 -15.05 -7.45 5.44
C SER A 17 -16.14 -6.53 6.01
N ARG A 18 -16.93 -7.05 6.97
CA ARG A 18 -17.94 -6.25 7.68
C ARG A 18 -17.32 -5.13 8.52
N LEU A 19 -16.21 -5.41 9.21
CA LEU A 19 -15.46 -4.40 9.97
C LEU A 19 -14.90 -3.30 9.07
N LYS A 20 -14.34 -3.67 7.90
CA LYS A 20 -13.88 -2.70 6.89
C LYS A 20 -15.02 -1.78 6.45
N SER A 21 -16.14 -2.33 5.99
CA SER A 21 -17.29 -1.52 5.53
C SER A 21 -17.85 -0.63 6.64
N THR A 22 -18.03 -1.19 7.84
CA THR A 22 -18.53 -0.42 9.00
C THR A 22 -17.59 0.73 9.36
N SER A 23 -16.27 0.48 9.31
CA SER A 23 -15.26 1.51 9.59
C SER A 23 -15.30 2.62 8.55
N GLN A 24 -15.34 2.28 7.26
CA GLN A 24 -15.47 3.26 6.18
C GLN A 24 -16.71 4.14 6.38
N GLU A 25 -17.90 3.53 6.51
CA GLU A 25 -19.16 4.24 6.68
C GLU A 25 -19.16 5.16 7.91
N THR A 26 -18.64 4.67 9.04
CA THR A 26 -18.60 5.44 10.29
C THR A 26 -17.64 6.62 10.20
N LEU A 27 -16.43 6.40 9.65
CA LEU A 27 -15.41 7.45 9.55
C LEU A 27 -15.82 8.53 8.56
N GLU A 28 -16.39 8.16 7.42
CA GLU A 28 -16.93 9.11 6.44
C GLU A 28 -18.11 9.90 7.04
N ALA A 29 -19.01 9.27 7.80
CA ALA A 29 -20.11 9.94 8.50
C ALA A 29 -19.62 10.95 9.56
N LEU A 30 -18.44 10.73 10.15
CA LEU A 30 -17.77 11.66 11.07
C LEU A 30 -17.00 12.78 10.34
N GLY A 31 -17.06 12.84 9.01
CA GLY A 31 -16.40 13.88 8.19
C GLY A 31 -14.93 13.60 7.91
N HIS A 32 -14.47 12.36 8.03
CA HIS A 32 -13.13 11.95 7.59
C HIS A 32 -13.14 11.55 6.12
N THR A 33 -11.98 11.64 5.46
CA THR A 33 -11.78 11.09 4.11
C THR A 33 -11.09 9.74 4.27
N VAL A 34 -11.61 8.71 3.62
CA VAL A 34 -11.10 7.34 3.74
C VAL A 34 -10.58 6.86 2.38
N GLN A 35 -9.38 6.30 2.38
CA GLN A 35 -8.85 5.50 1.27
C GLN A 35 -8.63 4.08 1.75
N ILE A 36 -8.87 3.10 0.87
CA ILE A 36 -8.77 1.69 1.22
C ILE A 36 -7.75 1.00 0.31
N SER A 37 -6.89 0.18 0.90
CA SER A 37 -6.07 -0.79 0.18
C SER A 37 -6.55 -2.20 0.51
N ASP A 38 -7.34 -2.78 -0.41
CA ASP A 38 -7.78 -4.17 -0.34
C ASP A 38 -6.69 -5.06 -0.96
N LEU A 39 -5.79 -5.56 -0.11
CA LEU A 39 -4.58 -6.25 -0.55
C LEU A 39 -4.89 -7.51 -1.38
N TYR A 40 -5.99 -8.20 -1.06
CA TYR A 40 -6.42 -9.39 -1.81
C TYR A 40 -7.01 -9.01 -3.17
N ALA A 41 -7.89 -8.00 -3.22
CA ALA A 41 -8.45 -7.53 -4.49
C ALA A 41 -7.37 -6.91 -5.40
N GLN A 42 -6.39 -6.22 -4.82
CA GLN A 42 -5.24 -5.64 -5.53
C GLN A 42 -4.22 -6.68 -5.99
N ARG A 43 -4.30 -7.94 -5.50
CA ARG A 43 -3.26 -8.97 -5.70
C ARG A 43 -1.88 -8.45 -5.27
N PHE A 44 -1.83 -7.80 -4.12
CA PHE A 44 -0.61 -7.22 -3.58
C PHE A 44 0.53 -8.25 -3.55
N ASN A 45 1.66 -7.92 -4.20
CA ASN A 45 2.87 -8.74 -4.10
C ASN A 45 3.55 -8.51 -2.75
N ALA A 46 3.52 -9.51 -1.89
CA ALA A 46 4.12 -9.44 -0.55
C ALA A 46 5.59 -9.90 -0.50
N VAL A 47 6.14 -10.34 -1.64
CA VAL A 47 7.52 -10.79 -1.74
C VAL A 47 8.35 -9.66 -2.32
N ALA A 48 9.30 -9.15 -1.53
CA ALA A 48 10.21 -8.12 -1.99
C ALA A 48 11.26 -8.70 -2.93
N GLY A 49 11.57 -7.99 -4.01
CA GLY A 49 12.49 -8.46 -5.03
C GLY A 49 12.83 -7.42 -6.10
N PRO A 50 13.63 -7.80 -7.11
CA PRO A 50 13.99 -6.91 -8.22
C PRO A 50 12.77 -6.31 -8.96
N GLU A 51 11.64 -7.00 -8.94
CA GLU A 51 10.38 -6.57 -9.53
C GLU A 51 9.75 -5.33 -8.85
N ASP A 52 10.22 -4.94 -7.67
CA ASP A 52 9.77 -3.73 -6.97
C ASP A 52 10.29 -2.44 -7.63
N PHE A 53 11.21 -2.57 -8.59
CA PHE A 53 11.95 -1.46 -9.18
C PHE A 53 11.83 -1.46 -10.71
N THR A 54 11.65 -0.27 -11.30
CA THR A 54 11.72 -0.08 -12.75
C THR A 54 13.16 0.04 -13.26
N GLU A 55 14.10 0.35 -12.36
CA GLU A 55 15.54 0.44 -12.62
C GLU A 55 16.30 0.05 -11.33
N LEU A 56 17.30 -0.81 -11.49
CA LEU A 56 18.18 -1.26 -10.41
C LEU A 56 19.49 -0.46 -10.40
N LEU A 57 19.98 -0.15 -9.21
CA LEU A 57 21.32 0.39 -8.96
C LEU A 57 22.40 -0.61 -9.41
N ASN A 58 22.25 -1.90 -9.08
CA ASN A 58 23.20 -2.93 -9.48
C ASN A 58 22.50 -4.20 -9.99
N PRO A 59 22.36 -4.36 -11.32
CA PRO A 59 21.76 -5.55 -11.92
C PRO A 59 22.51 -6.87 -11.66
N GLU A 60 23.81 -6.83 -11.32
CA GLU A 60 24.65 -8.02 -11.12
C GLU A 60 24.62 -8.54 -9.68
N TYR A 61 24.27 -7.70 -8.71
CA TYR A 61 24.20 -8.07 -7.30
C TYR A 61 23.06 -7.33 -6.61
N PHE A 62 21.96 -8.06 -6.37
CA PHE A 62 20.77 -7.50 -5.75
C PHE A 62 20.93 -7.38 -4.23
N ASP A 63 20.94 -6.14 -3.75
CA ASP A 63 20.95 -5.77 -2.34
C ASP A 63 19.71 -4.91 -2.06
N LEU A 64 18.66 -5.54 -1.52
CA LEU A 64 17.34 -4.92 -1.38
C LEU A 64 17.40 -3.55 -0.68
N GLN A 65 18.22 -3.40 0.35
CA GLN A 65 18.30 -2.14 1.10
C GLN A 65 18.88 -1.02 0.24
N LYS A 66 19.97 -1.30 -0.51
CA LYS A 66 20.58 -0.31 -1.40
C LYS A 66 19.68 0.06 -2.56
N GLU A 67 18.98 -0.93 -3.11
CA GLU A 67 17.99 -0.70 -4.18
C GLU A 67 16.82 0.17 -3.69
N GLN A 68 16.30 -0.06 -2.48
CA GLN A 68 15.25 0.79 -1.89
C GLN A 68 15.71 2.24 -1.66
N VAL A 69 16.94 2.45 -1.19
CA VAL A 69 17.51 3.81 -1.03
C VAL A 69 17.65 4.49 -2.39
N HIS A 70 18.21 3.79 -3.38
CA HIS A 70 18.33 4.31 -4.73
C HIS A 70 16.96 4.67 -5.34
N ALA A 71 15.97 3.80 -5.17
CA ALA A 71 14.63 4.00 -5.69
C ALA A 71 13.89 5.15 -5.01
N LEU A 72 14.15 5.40 -3.73
CA LEU A 72 13.65 6.58 -3.04
C LEU A 72 14.27 7.87 -3.60
N GLU A 73 15.57 7.89 -3.87
CA GLU A 73 16.29 9.06 -4.41
C GLU A 73 15.96 9.35 -5.88
N ARG A 74 15.76 8.30 -6.68
CA ARG A 74 15.54 8.41 -8.14
C ARG A 74 14.08 8.26 -8.58
N GLY A 75 13.21 7.81 -7.69
CA GLY A 75 11.79 7.58 -8.00
C GLY A 75 11.56 6.34 -8.87
N THR A 76 12.38 5.30 -8.71
CA THR A 76 12.38 4.08 -9.55
C THR A 76 11.59 2.91 -8.94
N PHE A 77 10.77 3.14 -7.90
CA PHE A 77 9.78 2.14 -7.48
C PHE A 77 8.73 1.93 -8.57
N VAL A 78 8.23 0.70 -8.71
CA VAL A 78 7.08 0.41 -9.56
C VAL A 78 5.83 1.19 -9.12
N PRO A 79 4.90 1.50 -10.05
CA PRO A 79 3.73 2.32 -9.75
C PRO A 79 2.90 1.81 -8.57
N GLU A 80 2.77 0.49 -8.41
CA GLU A 80 2.00 -0.16 -7.36
C GLU A 80 2.52 0.22 -5.97
N ILE A 81 3.84 0.16 -5.76
CA ILE A 81 4.47 0.56 -4.49
C ILE A 81 4.34 2.07 -4.29
N ARG A 82 4.54 2.87 -5.35
CA ARG A 82 4.43 4.33 -5.26
C ARG A 82 3.04 4.78 -4.83
N ILE A 83 1.99 4.19 -5.41
CA ILE A 83 0.60 4.49 -5.06
C ILE A 83 0.37 4.23 -3.57
N GLU A 84 0.83 3.11 -3.02
CA GLU A 84 0.66 2.80 -1.60
C GLU A 84 1.52 3.70 -0.70
N GLN A 85 2.74 4.06 -1.11
CA GLN A 85 3.54 5.08 -0.42
C GLN A 85 2.86 6.45 -0.39
N ASP A 86 2.18 6.84 -1.46
CA ASP A 86 1.46 8.11 -1.54
C ASP A 86 0.22 8.11 -0.63
N LYS A 87 -0.49 6.98 -0.50
CA LYS A 87 -1.57 6.82 0.48
C LYS A 87 -1.06 6.96 1.92
N LEU A 88 0.09 6.36 2.23
CA LEU A 88 0.73 6.48 3.54
C LEU A 88 1.12 7.93 3.87
N ARG A 89 1.65 8.68 2.88
CA ARG A 89 1.98 10.10 3.05
C ARG A 89 0.75 11.00 3.19
N TRP A 90 -0.35 10.60 2.56
CA TRP A 90 -1.61 11.34 2.57
C TRP A 90 -2.39 11.18 3.90
N ALA A 91 -2.25 10.03 4.55
CA ALA A 91 -3.02 9.66 5.73
C ALA A 91 -2.50 10.29 7.04
N ASP A 92 -3.42 10.72 7.89
CA ASP A 92 -3.16 11.11 9.28
C ASP A 92 -3.20 9.89 10.23
N ALA A 93 -3.90 8.81 9.83
CA ALA A 93 -4.06 7.57 10.58
C ALA A 93 -4.22 6.34 9.65
N LEU A 94 -3.84 5.17 10.17
CA LEU A 94 -3.88 3.86 9.51
C LEU A 94 -4.80 2.89 10.28
#